data_AF-A0A7J3LZU5-F1
#
_entry.id   AF-A0A7J3LZU5-F1
#
_cell.length_a   1.000
_cell.length_b   1.000
_cell.length_c   1.000
_cell.angle_alpha   90.00
_cell.angle_beta   90.00
_cell.angle_gamma   90.00
#
_symmetry.space_group_name_H-M   'P 1'
#
loop_
_entity.id
_entity.type
_entity.pdbx_description
1 polymer ?
#
loop_
_entity_poly.entity_id
_entity_poly.type
_entity_poly.pdbx_seq_one_letter_code
_entity_poly.pdbx_strand_id
1 'polypeptide(L)'
;MGVEAVIEVALSIVIPLIFASIIYWIGGRISAKGSASPGKVKPYACGEDLPGIRLNIDVTRFYVYLVYFMIFDILGVILSLALTASPIYVALFIAPTIAALLFIALRIEDAGG
;
A
#
# COMPACT_ATOMS: atom_id res chain seq x y z
N MET A 1 -2.53 -10.85 27.55
CA MET A 1 -1.57 -10.33 26.56
C MET A 1 -0.74 -9.28 27.28
N GLY A 2 0.48 -9.66 27.63
CA GLY A 2 1.29 -9.00 28.66
C GLY A 2 1.98 -7.73 28.15
N VAL A 3 2.36 -6.89 29.11
CA VAL A 3 3.05 -5.59 28.91
C VAL A 3 4.24 -5.71 27.94
N GLU A 4 4.96 -6.84 27.95
CA GLU A 4 6.08 -7.14 27.04
C GLU A 4 5.70 -7.01 25.55
N ALA A 5 4.57 -7.56 25.12
CA ALA A 5 4.15 -7.52 23.71
C ALA A 5 3.82 -6.09 23.26
N VAL A 6 3.28 -5.26 24.16
CA VAL A 6 3.00 -3.85 23.88
C VAL A 6 4.32 -3.07 23.74
N ILE A 7 5.30 -3.39 24.58
CA ILE A 7 6.64 -2.78 24.51
C ILE A 7 7.32 -3.15 23.19
N GLU A 8 7.31 -4.42 22.79
CA GLU A 8 7.92 -4.87 21.53
C GLU A 8 7.30 -4.17 20.31
N VAL A 9 5.96 -4.13 20.22
CA VAL A 9 5.26 -3.46 19.13
C VAL A 9 5.59 -1.96 19.12
N ALA A 10 5.58 -1.30 20.28
CA ALA A 10 5.93 0.11 20.37
C ALA A 10 7.37 0.38 19.90
N LEU A 11 8.34 -0.43 20.34
CA LEU A 11 9.74 -0.28 19.96
C LEU A 11 9.95 -0.50 18.45
N SER A 12 9.26 -1.48 17.85
CA SER A 12 9.36 -1.76 16.41
C SER A 12 8.90 -0.62 15.51
N ILE A 13 8.02 0.26 16.00
CA ILE A 13 7.56 1.45 15.27
C ILE A 13 8.44 2.66 15.62
N VAL A 14 8.71 2.87 16.91
CA VAL A 14 9.40 4.07 17.39
C VAL A 14 10.86 4.11 16.96
N ILE A 15 11.58 2.99 17.03
CA ILE A 15 13.00 2.96 16.69
C ILE A 15 13.22 3.32 15.20
N PRO A 16 12.57 2.68 14.20
CA PRO A 16 12.75 3.07 12.81
C PRO A 16 12.35 4.51 12.51
N LEU A 17 11.30 5.03 13.15
CA LEU A 17 10.89 6.43 12.99
C LEU A 17 11.95 7.40 13.53
N ILE A 18 12.54 7.11 14.69
CA ILE A 18 13.65 7.91 15.23
C ILE A 18 14.83 7.86 14.27
N PHE A 19 15.22 6.67 13.80
CA PHE A 19 16.33 6.52 12.86
C PHE A 19 16.08 7.26 11.55
N ALA A 20 14.90 7.11 10.93
CA ALA A 20 14.53 7.83 9.72
C ALA A 20 14.58 9.35 9.93
N SER A 21 14.09 9.83 11.08
CA SER A 21 14.11 11.26 11.45
C SER A 21 15.53 11.78 11.64
N ILE A 22 16.41 11.02 12.30
CA ILE A 22 17.82 11.37 12.47
C ILE A 22 18.51 11.45 11.10
N ILE A 23 18.31 10.45 10.23
CA ILE A 23 18.89 10.45 8.88
C ILE A 23 18.39 11.67 8.10
N TYR A 24 17.09 11.95 8.12
CA TYR A 24 16.52 13.11 7.45
C TYR A 24 17.09 14.43 8.00
N TRP A 25 17.24 14.54 9.32
CA TRP A 25 17.78 15.74 9.97
C TRP A 25 19.27 15.95 9.66
N ILE A 26 20.09 14.90 9.79
CA ILE A 26 21.52 14.94 9.46
C ILE A 26 21.68 15.24 7.96
N GLY A 27 20.94 14.54 7.09
CA GLY A 27 20.96 14.76 5.65
C GLY A 27 20.61 16.20 5.28
N GLY A 28 19.55 16.77 5.87
CA GLY A 28 19.18 18.17 5.67
C GLY A 28 20.19 19.18 6.22
N ARG A 29 20.97 18.81 7.24
CA ARG A 29 22.03 19.64 7.83
C ARG A 29 23.32 19.62 7.03
N ILE A 30 23.73 18.45 6.52
CA ILE A 30 25.00 18.26 5.79
C ILE A 30 24.85 18.58 4.30
N SER A 31 23.65 18.47 3.74
CA SER A 31 23.42 18.69 2.30
C SER A 31 23.90 20.06 1.83
N ALA A 32 24.52 20.09 0.64
CA ALA A 32 24.92 21.31 -0.03
C ALA A 32 23.68 22.12 -0.42
N LYS A 33 23.38 23.16 0.36
CA LYS A 33 22.28 24.09 0.08
C LYS A 33 22.65 24.95 -1.14
N GLY A 34 22.16 24.56 -2.31
CA GLY A 34 22.26 25.40 -3.50
C GLY A 34 21.30 26.60 -3.43
N SER A 35 21.56 27.65 -4.21
CA SER A 35 20.59 28.73 -4.41
C SER A 35 19.30 28.19 -5.03
N ALA A 36 18.15 28.67 -4.54
CA ALA A 36 16.85 28.38 -5.12
C ALA A 36 16.72 29.16 -6.44
N SER A 37 17.08 28.52 -7.55
CA SER A 37 16.80 29.06 -8.88
C SER A 37 15.42 28.57 -9.35
N PRO A 38 14.68 29.36 -10.14
CA PRO A 38 13.38 28.95 -10.67
C PRO A 38 13.43 27.58 -11.37
N GLY A 39 14.50 27.29 -12.12
CA GLY A 39 14.69 26.00 -12.78
C GLY A 39 14.86 24.80 -11.84
N LYS A 40 15.39 24.98 -10.63
CA LYS A 40 15.57 23.88 -9.66
C LYS A 40 14.27 23.38 -9.02
N VAL A 41 13.24 24.23 -9.02
CA VAL A 41 11.93 23.91 -8.44
C VAL A 41 10.89 23.59 -9.50
N LYS A 42 11.25 23.67 -10.79
CA LYS A 42 10.39 23.25 -11.89
C LYS A 42 10.27 21.72 -11.93
N PRO A 43 9.10 21.17 -12.32
CA PRO A 43 8.93 19.75 -12.55
C PRO A 43 9.96 19.21 -13.54
N TYR A 44 10.43 17.98 -13.31
CA TYR A 44 11.29 17.32 -14.27
C TYR A 44 10.50 16.94 -15.52
N ALA A 45 10.91 17.48 -16.66
CA ALA A 45 10.30 17.19 -17.95
C ALA A 45 11.34 17.27 -19.09
N CYS A 46 12.46 16.57 -18.95
CA CYS A 46 13.57 16.60 -19.92
C CYS A 46 14.13 18.00 -20.23
N GLY A 47 13.91 18.98 -19.35
CA GLY A 47 14.29 20.39 -19.56
C GLY A 47 13.25 21.24 -20.29
N GLU A 48 12.12 20.65 -20.67
CA GLU A 48 10.98 21.36 -21.27
C GLU A 48 10.21 22.16 -20.21
N ASP A 49 9.69 23.32 -20.60
CA ASP A 49 8.86 24.16 -19.73
C ASP A 49 7.41 23.65 -19.76
N LEU A 50 7.19 22.48 -19.17
CA LEU A 50 5.86 21.89 -19.04
C LEU A 50 5.16 22.50 -17.82
N PRO A 51 3.92 23.01 -17.97
CA PRO A 51 3.14 23.46 -16.83
C PRO A 51 2.89 22.28 -15.88
N GLY A 52 2.89 22.55 -14.57
CA GLY A 52 2.56 21.57 -13.53
C GLY A 52 1.08 21.18 -13.56
N ILE A 53 0.66 20.48 -14.61
CA ILE A 53 -0.70 20.01 -14.78
C ILE A 53 -0.92 18.74 -13.97
N ARG A 54 -2.07 18.66 -13.30
CA ARG A 54 -2.51 17.39 -12.71
C ARG A 54 -3.15 16.57 -13.81
N LEU A 55 -2.48 15.50 -14.22
CA LEU A 55 -3.03 14.56 -15.19
C LEU A 55 -4.09 13.71 -14.49
N ASN A 56 -5.29 13.65 -15.08
CA ASN A 56 -6.29 12.66 -14.71
C ASN A 56 -5.91 11.35 -15.39
N ILE A 57 -5.13 10.55 -14.69
CA ILE A 57 -4.74 9.21 -15.15
C ILE A 57 -5.94 8.29 -14.97
N ASP A 58 -6.25 7.48 -15.99
CA ASP A 58 -7.23 6.41 -15.85
C ASP A 58 -6.70 5.36 -14.87
N VAL A 59 -7.27 5.35 -13.67
CA VAL A 59 -6.95 4.41 -12.59
C VAL A 59 -7.96 3.27 -12.48
N THR A 60 -8.86 3.10 -13.46
CA THR A 60 -9.92 2.09 -13.41
C THR A 60 -9.35 0.70 -13.19
N ARG A 61 -8.31 0.32 -13.92
CA ARG A 61 -7.66 -0.98 -13.77
C ARG A 61 -6.92 -1.12 -12.44
N PHE A 62 -6.29 -0.04 -11.96
CA PHE A 62 -5.64 -0.01 -10.65
C PHE A 62 -6.67 -0.21 -9.53
N TYR A 63 -7.84 0.42 -9.64
CA TYR A 63 -8.92 0.28 -8.69
C TYR A 63 -9.44 -1.17 -8.60
N VAL A 64 -9.59 -1.86 -9.74
CA VAL A 64 -9.93 -3.29 -9.75
C VAL A 64 -8.91 -4.12 -8.97
N TYR A 65 -7.61 -3.87 -9.16
CA TYR A 65 -6.58 -4.54 -8.38
C TYR A 65 -6.64 -4.22 -6.88
N LEU A 66 -6.98 -2.98 -6.49
CA LEU A 66 -7.16 -2.61 -5.09
C LEU A 66 -8.33 -3.35 -4.44
N VAL A 67 -9.45 -3.51 -5.14
CA VAL A 67 -10.60 -4.27 -4.65
C VAL A 67 -10.22 -5.72 -4.42
N TYR A 68 -9.50 -6.35 -5.37
CA TYR A 68 -9.01 -7.72 -5.18
C TYR A 68 -8.05 -7.82 -4.00
N PHE A 69 -7.10 -6.90 -3.88
CA PHE A 69 -6.18 -6.84 -2.76
C PHE A 69 -6.92 -6.76 -1.41
N MET A 70 -7.94 -5.90 -1.31
CA MET A 70 -8.75 -5.75 -0.10
C MET A 70 -9.52 -7.03 0.25
N ILE A 71 -10.06 -7.73 -0.76
CA ILE A 71 -10.75 -9.02 -0.55
C ILE A 71 -9.77 -10.04 0.05
N PHE A 72 -8.57 -10.15 -0.51
CA PHE A 72 -7.56 -11.10 -0.02
C PHE A 72 -7.00 -10.71 1.36
N ASP A 73 -6.83 -9.42 1.64
CA ASP A 73 -6.36 -8.91 2.94
C ASP A 73 -7.34 -9.27 4.07
N ILE A 74 -8.64 -8.98 3.86
CA ILE A 74 -9.69 -9.33 4.81
C ILE A 74 -9.82 -10.86 4.94
N LEU A 75 -9.76 -11.59 3.83
CA LEU A 75 -9.80 -13.05 3.84
C LEU A 75 -8.65 -13.63 4.68
N GLY A 76 -7.43 -13.08 4.57
CA GLY A 76 -6.28 -13.53 5.35
C GLY A 76 -6.54 -13.46 6.85
N VAL A 77 -7.13 -12.36 7.34
CA VAL A 77 -7.50 -12.20 8.75
C VAL A 77 -8.59 -13.19 9.16
N ILE A 78 -9.64 -13.35 8.34
CA ILE A 78 -10.74 -14.29 8.59
C ILE A 78 -10.22 -15.74 8.67
N LEU A 79 -9.37 -16.13 7.72
CA LEU A 79 -8.80 -17.48 7.69
C LEU A 79 -7.86 -17.73 8.86
N SER A 80 -7.05 -16.74 9.23
CA SER A 80 -6.19 -16.81 10.43
C SER A 80 -7.03 -17.08 11.69
N LEU A 81 -8.13 -16.35 11.87
CA LEU A 81 -9.03 -16.57 13.00
C LEU A 81 -9.76 -17.92 12.90
N ALA A 82 -10.23 -18.29 11.70
CA ALA A 82 -10.90 -19.57 11.47
C ALA A 82 -10.02 -20.77 11.84
N LEU A 83 -8.72 -20.72 11.51
CA LEU A 83 -7.75 -21.76 11.87
C LEU A 83 -7.62 -21.96 13.39
N THR A 84 -7.76 -20.89 14.18
CA THR A 84 -7.75 -21.00 15.65
C THR A 84 -8.99 -21.70 16.22
N ALA A 85 -10.11 -21.69 15.48
CA ALA A 85 -11.36 -22.29 15.92
C ALA A 85 -11.51 -23.74 15.42
N SER A 86 -11.42 -23.95 14.11
CA SER A 86 -11.43 -25.28 13.48
C SER A 86 -11.06 -25.17 12.01
N PRO A 87 -10.27 -26.12 11.45
CA PRO A 87 -9.94 -26.15 10.03
C PRO A 87 -11.16 -26.19 9.10
N ILE A 88 -12.32 -26.69 9.56
CA ILE A 88 -13.53 -26.73 8.72
C ILE A 88 -14.07 -25.34 8.37
N TYR A 89 -13.86 -24.36 9.25
CA TYR A 89 -14.27 -22.97 9.00
C TYR A 89 -13.45 -22.33 7.87
N VAL A 90 -12.19 -22.74 7.68
CA VAL A 90 -11.38 -22.29 6.55
C VAL A 90 -12.05 -22.68 5.23
N ALA A 91 -12.49 -23.93 5.11
CA ALA A 91 -13.19 -24.40 3.92
C ALA A 91 -14.50 -23.62 3.68
N LEU A 92 -15.25 -23.33 4.74
CA LEU A 92 -16.49 -22.56 4.67
C LEU A 92 -16.30 -21.11 4.21
N PHE A 93 -15.17 -20.47 4.54
CA PHE A 93 -14.90 -19.09 4.11
C PHE A 93 -14.16 -19.00 2.77
N ILE A 94 -13.24 -19.93 2.48
CA ILE A 94 -12.43 -19.88 1.26
C ILE A 94 -13.22 -20.28 0.01
N ALA A 95 -14.10 -21.29 0.10
CA ALA A 95 -14.86 -21.78 -1.04
C ALA A 95 -15.80 -20.74 -1.68
N PRO A 96 -16.67 -20.03 -0.92
CA PRO A 96 -17.51 -18.98 -1.50
C PRO A 96 -16.67 -17.79 -1.99
N THR A 97 -15.56 -17.48 -1.34
CA THR A 97 -14.68 -16.38 -1.76
C THR A 97 -14.02 -16.69 -3.11
N ILE A 98 -13.50 -17.90 -3.32
CA ILE A 98 -12.97 -18.33 -4.61
C ILE A 98 -14.06 -18.32 -5.68
N ALA A 99 -15.27 -18.82 -5.38
CA ALA A 99 -16.38 -18.81 -6.33
C ALA A 99 -16.77 -17.39 -6.76
N ALA A 100 -16.85 -16.46 -5.80
CA ALA A 100 -17.13 -15.05 -6.08
C ALA A 100 -16.02 -14.39 -6.90
N LEU A 101 -14.75 -14.65 -6.57
CA LEU A 101 -13.60 -14.12 -7.32
C LEU A 101 -13.56 -14.65 -8.76
N LEU A 102 -13.82 -15.94 -8.96
CA LEU A 102 -13.93 -16.53 -10.29
C LEU A 102 -15.09 -15.92 -11.08
N PHE A 103 -16.25 -15.73 -10.45
CA PHE A 103 -17.38 -15.07 -11.09
C PHE A 103 -17.03 -13.64 -11.53
N ILE A 104 -16.38 -12.86 -10.67
CA ILE A 104 -15.96 -11.49 -11.00
C ILE A 104 -14.90 -11.51 -12.10
N ALA A 105 -13.90 -12.39 -12.02
CA ALA A 105 -12.83 -12.49 -13.01
C ALA A 105 -13.37 -12.78 -14.42
N LEU A 106 -14.25 -13.79 -14.54
CA LEU A 106 -14.89 -14.14 -15.80
C LEU A 106 -15.72 -12.97 -16.37
N ARG A 107 -16.43 -12.23 -15.51
CA ARG A 107 -17.25 -11.09 -15.95
C ARG A 107 -16.44 -9.85 -16.34
N ILE A 108 -15.27 -9.65 -15.74
CA ILE A 108 -14.39 -8.53 -16.11
C ILE A 108 -13.71 -8.81 -17.46
N GLU A 109 -13.33 -10.07 -17.73
CA GLU A 109 -12.81 -10.47 -19.05
C GLU A 109 -13.85 -10.27 -20.15
N ASP A 110 -15.13 -10.58 -19.89
CA ASP A 110 -16.24 -10.36 -20.83
C ASP A 110 -16.53 -8.87 -21.09
N ALA A 111 -16.20 -7.97 -20.14
CA ALA A 111 -16.48 -6.53 -20.22
C ALA A 111 -15.31 -5.71 -20.80
N GLY A 112 -14.14 -6.32 -20.99
CA GLY A 112 -12.90 -5.67 -21.45
C GLY A 112 -12.63 -5.76 -22.95
N GLY A 113 -13.68 -5.80 -23.78
CA GLY A 113 -13.62 -5.69 -25.24
C GLY A 113 -13.47 -4.26 -25.72
#